data_AF-N6V140-F1
#
_entry.id   AF-N6V140-F1
#
_cell.length_a   1.000
_cell.length_b   1.000
_cell.length_c   1.000
_cell.angle_alpha   90.00
_cell.angle_beta   90.00
_cell.angle_gamma   90.00
#
_symmetry.space_group_name_H-M   'P 1'
#
loop_
_entity.id
_entity.type
_entity.pdbx_description
1 polymer ?
#
loop_
_entity_poly.entity_id
_entity_poly.type
_entity_poly.pdbx_seq_one_letter_code
_entity_poly.pdbx_strand_id
1 'polypeptide(L)' 'MEREKIIKKLLHTLEHTEEHFETIIQLLKDLNLDCKEYEELYNKLKEANEKIKKVVGG' A
#
# COMPACT_ATOMS: atom_id res chain seq x y z
N MET A 1 -0.92 -4.39 -25.02
CA MET A 1 -0.84 -2.91 -25.00
C MET A 1 -1.76 -2.24 -23.97
N GLU A 2 -3.10 -2.34 -24.01
CA GLU A 2 -3.96 -1.69 -22.98
C GLU A 2 -3.90 -2.38 -21.60
N ARG A 3 -3.94 -3.72 -21.57
CA ARG A 3 -3.88 -4.50 -20.33
C ARG A 3 -2.60 -4.24 -19.53
N GLU A 4 -1.45 -4.14 -20.21
CA GLU A 4 -0.16 -3.83 -19.58
C GLU A 4 -0.13 -2.41 -18.98
N LYS A 5 -0.75 -1.43 -19.66
CA LYS A 5 -0.88 -0.06 -19.11
C LYS A 5 -1.73 -0.05 -17.85
N ILE A 6 -2.82 -0.83 -17.82
CA ILE A 6 -3.68 -0.97 -16.65
C ILE A 6 -2.92 -1.65 -15.50
N ILE A 7 -2.16 -2.72 -15.77
CA ILE A 7 -1.34 -3.41 -14.76
C ILE A 7 -0.28 -2.46 -14.19
N LYS A 8 0.45 -1.73 -15.03
CA LYS A 8 1.45 -0.74 -14.58
C LYS A 8 0.82 0.35 -13.70
N LYS A 9 -0.34 0.88 -14.11
CA LYS A 9 -1.08 1.86 -13.31
C LYS A 9 -1.49 1.29 -11.96
N LEU A 10 -2.02 0.06 -11.94
CA LEU A 10 -2.40 -0.61 -10.70
C LEU A 10 -1.20 -0.74 -9.75
N LEU A 11 -0.09 -1.32 -10.23
CA LEU A 11 1.10 -1.52 -9.41
C LEU A 11 1.65 -0.21 -8.83
N HIS A 12 1.69 0.86 -9.64
CA HIS A 12 2.10 2.19 -9.21
C HIS A 12 1.15 2.77 -8.15
N THR A 13 -0.16 2.63 -8.33
CA THR A 13 -1.15 3.07 -7.33
C THR A 13 -1.03 2.30 -6.02
N LEU A 14 -0.77 0.99 -6.08
CA LEU A 14 -0.58 0.17 -4.89
C LEU A 14 0.65 0.63 -4.08
N GLU A 15 1.78 0.84 -4.76
CA GLU A 15 3.02 1.34 -4.15
C GLU A 15 2.83 2.71 -3.49
N HIS A 16 2.26 3.68 -4.23
CA HIS A 16 1.96 5.00 -3.66
C HIS A 16 1.03 4.93 -2.44
N THR A 17 0.05 4.02 -2.45
CA THR A 17 -0.85 3.85 -1.30
C THR A 17 -0.09 3.33 -0.08
N GLU A 18 0.87 2.40 -0.27
CA GLU A 18 1.75 1.94 0.82
C GLU A 18 2.57 3.11 1.41
N GLU A 19 3.18 3.95 0.56
CA GLU A 19 3.92 5.14 1.00
C GLU A 19 3.05 6.15 1.76
N HIS A 20 1.81 6.35 1.31
CA HIS A 20 0.86 7.23 2.00
C HIS A 20 0.52 6.69 3.40
N PHE A 21 0.32 5.38 3.56
CA PHE A 21 0.10 4.77 4.87
C PHE A 21 1.31 4.91 5.78
N GLU A 22 2.52 4.67 5.29
CA GLU A 22 3.76 4.87 6.06
C GLU A 22 3.90 6.31 6.54
N THR A 23 3.59 7.28 5.67
CA THR A 23 3.59 8.71 6.02
C THR A 23 2.58 9.01 7.11
N ILE A 24 1.34 8.48 7.00
CA ILE A 24 0.32 8.69 8.02
C ILE A 24 0.76 8.09 9.37
N ILE A 25 1.30 6.88 9.38
CA ILE A 25 1.81 6.24 10.60
C ILE A 25 2.93 7.07 11.22
N GLN A 26 3.87 7.59 10.42
CA GLN A 26 4.92 8.47 10.91
C GLN A 26 4.36 9.76 11.52
N LEU A 27 3.41 10.42 10.86
CA LEU A 27 2.78 11.64 11.38
C LEU A 27 2.02 11.37 12.68
N LEU A 28 1.31 10.24 12.78
CA LEU A 28 0.65 9.84 14.03
C LEU A 28 1.67 9.63 15.16
N LYS A 29 2.79 8.97 14.88
CA LYS A 29 3.89 8.78 15.84
C LYS A 29 4.51 10.10 16.28
N ASP A 30 4.76 11.02 15.34
CA ASP A 30 5.33 12.35 15.62
C ASP A 30 4.40 13.18 16.52
N LEU A 31 3.08 13.09 16.28
CA LEU A 31 2.05 13.73 17.10
C LEU A 31 1.74 12.99 18.42
N ASN A 32 2.44 11.90 18.72
CA ASN A 32 2.20 11.05 19.91
C ASN A 32 0.75 10.53 19.99
N LEU A 33 0.15 10.24 18.83
CA LEU A 33 -1.18 9.66 18.70
C LEU A 33 -1.08 8.13 18.57
N ASP A 34 -2.15 7.43 18.96
CA ASP A 34 -2.25 5.99 18.71
C ASP A 34 -2.26 5.73 17.20
N CYS A 35 -1.32 4.90 16.74
CA CYS A 35 -1.17 4.53 15.34
C CYS A 35 -1.43 3.04 15.09
N LYS A 36 -1.89 2.30 16.11
CA LYS A 36 -1.97 0.84 16.07
C LYS A 36 -2.95 0.35 15.00
N GLU A 37 -4.10 1.01 14.90
CA GLU A 37 -5.10 0.70 13.87
C GLU A 37 -4.54 0.93 12.46
N TYR A 38 -3.77 2.00 12.25
CA TYR A 38 -3.13 2.29 10.98
C TYR A 38 -2.01 1.29 10.64
N GLU A 39 -1.23 0.85 11.63
CA GLU A 39 -0.22 -0.21 11.44
C GLU A 39 -0.87 -1.55 11.06
N GLU A 40 -1.99 -1.92 11.67
CA GLU A 40 -2.76 -3.12 11.29
C GLU A 40 -3.33 -3.02 9.87
N LEU A 41 -3.88 -1.86 9.51
CA LEU A 41 -4.39 -1.61 8.15
C LEU A 41 -3.28 -1.66 7.11
N TYR A 42 -2.13 -1.06 7.41
CA TYR A 42 -0.96 -1.10 6.53
C TYR A 42 -0.46 -2.52 6.28
N ASN A 43 -0.40 -3.36 7.32
CA ASN A 43 -0.02 -4.76 7.15
C ASN A 43 -1.02 -5.53 6.26
N LYS A 44 -2.33 -5.35 6.48
CA LYS A 44 -3.36 -5.96 5.62
C LYS A 44 -3.28 -5.47 4.17
N LEU A 45 -3.00 -4.18 3.96
CA LEU A 45 -2.77 -3.60 2.64
C LEU A 45 -1.56 -4.26 1.97
N LYS A 46 -0.44 -4.38 2.68
CA LYS A 46 0.77 -5.04 2.17
C LYS A 46 0.51 -6.48 1.73
N GLU A 47 -0.20 -7.26 2.54
CA GLU A 47 -0.58 -8.63 2.19
C GLU A 47 -1.49 -8.70 0.95
N ALA A 48 -2.44 -7.77 0.83
CA ALA A 48 -3.32 -7.69 -0.33
C ALA A 48 -2.53 -7.31 -1.59
N ASN A 49 -1.63 -6.34 -1.50
CA ASN A 49 -0.78 -5.89 -2.60
C ASN A 49 0.15 -6.99 -3.10
N GLU A 50 0.78 -7.73 -2.19
CA GLU A 50 1.61 -8.90 -2.50
C GLU A 50 0.84 -9.97 -3.28
N LYS A 51 -0.39 -10.27 -2.88
CA LYS A 51 -1.25 -11.24 -3.59
C LYS A 51 -1.57 -10.76 -5.01
N ILE A 52 -1.88 -9.47 -5.18
CA ILE A 52 -2.14 -8.88 -6.49
C ILE A 52 -0.88 -8.94 -7.36
N LYS A 53 0.28 -8.53 -6.82
CA LYS A 53 1.59 -8.57 -7.50
C LYS A 53 1.90 -9.97 -8.03
N LYS A 54 1.63 -11.03 -7.25
CA LYS A 54 1.80 -12.44 -7.69
C LYS A 54 0.87 -12.84 -8.83
N VAL A 55 -0.36 -12.33 -8.87
CA VAL A 55 -1.34 -12.67 -9.92
C VAL A 55 -1.08 -11.91 -11.22
N VAL A 56 -0.64 -10.65 -11.14
CA VAL A 56 -0.42 -9.81 -12.32
C VAL A 56 1.01 -9.83 -12.85
N GLY A 57 1.98 -10.23 -12.02
CA GLY A 57 3.39 -10.35 -12.38
C GLY A 57 3.86 -11.79 -12.66
N GLY A 58 3.01 -12.79 -12.40
CA GLY A 58 3.22 -14.20 -12.76
C GLY A 58 2.74 -14.55 -14.16
#